data_AF-A0A7V0Z603-F1
#
_entry.id   AF-A0A7V0Z603-F1
#
_cell.length_a   1.000
_cell.length_b   1.000
_cell.length_c   1.000
_cell.angle_alpha   90.00
_cell.angle_beta   90.00
_cell.angle_gamma   90.00
#
_symmetry.space_group_name_H-M   'P 1'
#
loop_
_entity.id
_entity.type
_entity.pdbx_description
1 polymer ?
#
loop_
_entity_poly.entity_id
_entity_poly.type
_entity_poly.pdbx_seq_one_letter_code
_entity_poly.pdbx_strand_id
1 'polypeptide(L)'
;MEQKTEANRVVLHYKNGRIVKGMTHDFVAEKPKFHLIHQDGHIEEIQTELLKAVFFVKSYEGNKDYQEAKGFGKIDPVTFRGMKIKVTFKDNEVIYGATLGYNKTRKGFFVLPADPESNNIRIYVVASAVNDVKLGTQAET
;
A
#
# COMPACT_ATOMS: atom_id res chain seq x y z
N MET A 1 -20.58 21.82 -9.14
CA MET A 1 -19.14 21.51 -9.01
C MET A 1 -19.00 20.01 -9.09
N GLU A 2 -18.67 19.45 -10.25
CA GLU A 2 -18.30 18.04 -10.33
C GLU A 2 -17.02 17.84 -9.51
N GLN A 3 -17.10 17.06 -8.44
CA GLN A 3 -15.91 16.46 -7.87
C GLN A 3 -15.35 15.54 -8.95
N LYS A 4 -14.38 16.03 -9.71
CA LYS A 4 -13.50 15.22 -10.54
C LYS A 4 -13.00 14.11 -9.62
N THR A 5 -13.50 12.90 -9.81
CA THR A 5 -13.03 11.75 -9.03
C THR A 5 -11.60 11.51 -9.49
N GLU A 6 -10.63 12.14 -8.83
CA GLU A 6 -9.23 11.97 -9.19
C GLU A 6 -8.93 10.48 -9.10
N ALA A 7 -8.68 9.91 -10.28
CA ALA A 7 -8.37 8.52 -10.43
C ALA A 7 -7.10 8.20 -9.64
N ASN A 8 -7.16 7.19 -8.79
CA ASN A 8 -5.97 6.77 -8.05
C ASN A 8 -5.11 5.93 -8.98
N ARG A 9 -3.87 6.38 -9.25
CA ARG A 9 -2.85 5.53 -9.88
C ARG A 9 -2.43 4.47 -8.87
N VAL A 10 -2.52 3.22 -9.27
CA VAL A 10 -2.21 2.09 -8.42
C VAL A 10 -1.26 1.11 -9.11
N VAL A 11 -0.43 0.48 -8.29
CA VAL A 11 0.33 -0.71 -8.64
C VAL A 11 -0.18 -1.84 -7.75
N LEU A 12 -0.74 -2.87 -8.36
CA LEU A 12 -1.26 -4.05 -7.69
C LEU A 12 -0.16 -5.10 -7.64
N HIS A 13 0.20 -5.54 -6.43
CA HIS A 13 1.05 -6.72 -6.26
C HIS A 13 0.18 -7.89 -5.87
N TYR A 14 0.21 -8.96 -6.66
CA TYR A 14 -0.48 -10.20 -6.37
C TYR A 14 0.34 -11.08 -5.43
N LYS A 15 -0.33 -11.94 -4.67
CA LYS A 15 0.34 -12.95 -3.82
C LYS A 15 1.21 -13.94 -4.61
N ASN A 16 0.95 -14.11 -5.90
CA ASN A 16 1.74 -14.94 -6.79
C ASN A 16 2.94 -14.21 -7.43
N GLY A 17 3.22 -12.97 -7.03
CA GLY A 17 4.31 -12.16 -7.59
C GLY A 17 3.97 -11.39 -8.87
N ARG A 18 2.78 -11.57 -9.46
CA ARG A 18 2.35 -10.76 -10.62
C ARG A 18 2.18 -9.30 -10.19
N ILE A 19 2.63 -8.37 -11.04
CA ILE A 19 2.48 -6.93 -10.84
C ILE A 19 1.65 -6.36 -11.99
N VAL A 20 0.63 -5.55 -11.65
CA VAL A 20 -0.24 -4.89 -12.64
C VAL A 20 -0.38 -3.42 -12.29
N LYS A 21 -0.33 -2.54 -13.29
CA LYS A 21 -0.45 -1.09 -13.12
C LYS A 21 -1.73 -0.59 -13.76
N GLY A 22 -2.37 0.39 -13.13
CA GLY A 22 -3.58 1.00 -13.68
C GLY A 22 -4.19 2.02 -12.73
N MET A 23 -5.44 2.36 -12.99
CA MET A 23 -6.18 3.38 -12.28
C MET A 23 -7.42 2.75 -11.64
N THR A 24 -7.80 3.23 -10.46
CA THR A 24 -9.04 2.82 -9.81
C THR A 24 -9.78 4.02 -9.24
N HIS A 25 -11.12 3.95 -9.31
CA HIS A 25 -12.03 4.97 -8.80
C HIS A 25 -12.90 4.48 -7.65
N ASP A 26 -13.01 3.17 -7.46
CA ASP A 26 -14.00 2.54 -6.58
C ASP A 26 -13.36 1.60 -5.54
N PHE A 27 -12.05 1.66 -5.36
CA PHE A 27 -11.37 0.91 -4.31
C PHE A 27 -11.91 1.30 -2.93
N VAL A 28 -12.50 0.32 -2.24
CA VAL A 28 -12.96 0.43 -0.86
C VAL A 28 -12.43 -0.77 -0.08
N ALA A 29 -11.72 -0.51 1.01
CA ALA A 29 -11.00 -1.52 1.81
C ALA A 29 -11.90 -2.66 2.33
N GLU A 30 -13.17 -2.36 2.62
CA GLU A 30 -14.15 -3.30 3.14
C GLU A 30 -14.82 -4.12 2.03
N LYS A 31 -14.71 -3.71 0.76
CA LYS A 31 -15.28 -4.45 -0.37
C LYS A 31 -14.32 -5.55 -0.84
N PRO A 32 -14.83 -6.73 -1.19
CA PRO A 32 -13.99 -7.85 -1.63
C PRO A 32 -13.40 -7.64 -3.04
N LYS A 33 -13.91 -6.66 -3.78
CA LYS A 33 -13.57 -6.42 -5.18
C LYS A 33 -13.68 -4.94 -5.54
N PHE A 34 -12.94 -4.56 -6.58
CA PHE A 34 -12.92 -3.22 -7.18
C PHE A 34 -12.51 -3.32 -8.66
N HIS A 35 -12.57 -2.21 -9.39
CA HIS A 35 -12.20 -2.17 -10.80
C HIS A 35 -10.84 -1.52 -11.01
N LEU A 36 -10.04 -2.16 -11.87
CA LEU A 36 -8.81 -1.59 -12.40
C LEU A 36 -9.02 -1.20 -13.86
N ILE A 37 -8.75 0.06 -14.17
CA ILE A 37 -8.64 0.58 -15.53
C ILE A 37 -7.16 0.48 -15.92
N HIS A 38 -6.85 -0.38 -16.87
CA HIS A 38 -5.50 -0.57 -17.38
C HIS A 38 -5.08 0.58 -18.29
N GLN A 39 -3.78 0.63 -18.61
CA GLN A 39 -3.21 1.75 -19.39
C GLN A 39 -3.71 1.82 -20.84
N ASP A 40 -4.17 0.69 -21.39
CA ASP A 40 -4.82 0.58 -22.71
C ASP A 40 -6.33 0.85 -22.66
N GLY A 41 -6.87 1.16 -21.47
CA GLY A 41 -8.29 1.48 -21.25
C GLY A 41 -9.18 0.28 -20.91
N HIS A 42 -8.67 -0.96 -20.90
CA HIS A 42 -9.52 -2.10 -20.51
C HIS A 42 -9.82 -2.10 -19.01
N ILE A 43 -11.02 -2.57 -18.65
CA ILE A 43 -11.48 -2.62 -17.26
C ILE A 43 -11.48 -4.07 -16.79
N GLU A 44 -10.80 -4.35 -15.69
CA GLU A 44 -10.73 -5.67 -15.05
C GLU A 44 -11.29 -5.59 -13.63
N GLU A 45 -12.17 -6.53 -13.27
CA GLU A 45 -12.63 -6.69 -11.88
C GLU A 45 -11.58 -7.47 -11.08
N ILE A 46 -11.07 -6.87 -10.02
CA ILE A 46 -10.00 -7.42 -9.20
C ILE A 46 -10.56 -7.89 -7.86
N GLN A 47 -10.28 -9.14 -7.48
CA GLN A 47 -10.52 -9.63 -6.12
C GLN A 47 -9.38 -9.20 -5.20
N THR A 48 -9.69 -8.37 -4.20
CA THR A 48 -8.70 -7.82 -3.26
C THR A 48 -7.93 -8.92 -2.53
N GLU A 49 -8.58 -10.06 -2.24
CA GLU A 49 -7.96 -11.20 -1.55
C GLU A 49 -6.86 -11.90 -2.37
N LEU A 50 -6.79 -11.72 -3.69
CA LEU A 50 -5.68 -12.25 -4.51
C LEU A 50 -4.42 -11.39 -4.40
N LEU A 51 -4.56 -10.18 -3.87
CA LEU A 51 -3.49 -9.21 -3.76
C LEU A 51 -2.69 -9.42 -2.48
N LYS A 52 -1.40 -9.10 -2.59
CA LYS A 52 -0.51 -8.82 -1.47
C LYS A 52 -0.78 -7.42 -0.94
N ALA A 53 -0.80 -6.45 -1.84
CA ALA A 53 -1.01 -5.04 -1.51
C ALA A 53 -1.45 -4.24 -2.75
N VAL A 54 -2.12 -3.11 -2.48
CA VAL A 54 -2.42 -2.05 -3.44
C VAL A 54 -1.57 -0.84 -3.09
N PHE A 55 -0.62 -0.52 -3.96
CA PHE A 55 0.26 0.64 -3.80
C PHE A 55 -0.33 1.82 -4.54
N PHE A 56 -0.71 2.88 -3.81
CA PHE A 56 -1.17 4.13 -4.40
C PHE A 56 0.06 4.98 -4.69
N VAL A 57 0.31 5.29 -5.96
CA VAL A 57 1.58 5.89 -6.41
C VAL A 57 1.38 7.27 -7.00
N LYS A 58 2.42 8.12 -6.92
CA LYS A 58 2.46 9.42 -7.59
C LYS A 58 2.62 9.24 -9.11
N SER A 59 3.53 8.35 -9.54
CA SER A 59 3.79 7.98 -10.94
C SER A 59 4.00 6.47 -11.15
N TYR A 60 3.89 5.97 -12.38
CA TYR A 60 4.10 4.54 -12.70
C TYR A 60 5.57 4.18 -12.92
N GLU A 61 6.36 5.16 -13.32
CA GLU A 61 7.78 5.02 -13.63
C GLU A 61 8.54 4.72 -12.33
N GLY A 62 8.18 5.42 -11.24
CA GLY A 62 8.88 5.36 -9.97
C GLY A 62 10.39 5.56 -10.13
N ASN A 63 11.14 5.35 -9.05
CA ASN A 63 12.58 5.14 -9.16
C ASN A 63 12.85 3.71 -8.70
N LYS A 64 13.14 2.81 -9.65
CA LYS A 64 13.40 1.39 -9.37
C LYS A 64 14.67 1.17 -8.55
N ASP A 65 15.60 2.11 -8.62
CA ASP A 65 16.85 2.10 -7.87
C ASP A 65 16.70 2.74 -6.49
N TYR A 66 15.54 3.36 -6.21
CA TYR A 66 15.24 3.95 -4.92
C TYR A 66 14.96 2.85 -3.89
N GLN A 67 15.90 2.69 -2.96
CA GLN A 67 15.68 1.87 -1.79
C GLN A 67 14.90 2.68 -0.77
N GLU A 68 13.60 2.37 -0.64
CA GLU A 68 12.79 2.90 0.46
C GLU A 68 13.51 2.68 1.79
N ALA A 69 13.42 3.67 2.67
CA ALA A 69 14.08 3.63 3.97
C ALA A 69 13.75 2.33 4.73
N LYS A 70 14.80 1.56 5.04
CA LYS A 70 14.69 0.38 5.90
C LYS A 70 14.64 0.84 7.35
N GLY A 71 13.44 1.11 7.84
CA GLY A 71 13.19 1.55 9.21
C GLY A 71 12.73 3.00 9.31
N PHE A 72 12.90 3.59 10.49
CA PHE A 72 12.35 4.90 10.84
C PHE A 72 13.39 6.02 10.89
N GLY A 73 14.60 5.80 10.36
CA GLY A 73 15.70 6.77 10.46
C GLY A 73 15.54 8.03 9.59
N LYS A 74 14.69 7.97 8.57
CA LYS A 74 14.39 9.11 7.66
C LYS A 74 13.00 9.71 7.89
N ILE A 75 12.35 9.42 9.01
CA ILE A 75 11.02 10.00 9.29
C ILE A 75 11.13 11.51 9.40
N ASP A 76 10.23 12.21 8.73
CA ASP A 76 10.00 13.62 9.01
C ASP A 76 8.95 13.71 10.14
N PRO A 77 9.32 14.19 11.34
CA PRO A 77 8.41 14.26 12.48
C PRO A 77 7.21 15.20 12.27
N VAL A 78 7.26 16.10 11.28
CA VAL A 78 6.16 17.02 10.96
C VAL A 78 5.07 16.30 10.14
N THR A 79 5.47 15.43 9.22
CA THR A 79 4.56 14.74 8.28
C THR A 79 4.21 13.32 8.73
N PHE A 80 5.07 12.67 9.53
CA PHE A 80 4.82 11.33 10.06
C PHE A 80 3.73 11.36 11.13
N ARG A 81 2.52 10.95 10.75
CA ARG A 81 1.36 10.86 11.66
C ARG A 81 0.86 9.43 11.75
N GLY A 82 0.63 8.97 12.97
CA GLY A 82 0.12 7.62 13.26
C GLY A 82 1.11 6.77 14.04
N MET A 83 0.74 5.51 14.27
CA MET A 83 1.55 4.53 14.97
C MET A 83 2.59 3.92 14.02
N LYS A 84 3.84 3.85 14.45
CA LYS A 84 4.90 3.11 13.73
C LYS A 84 4.45 1.67 13.51
N ILE A 85 4.59 1.19 12.28
CA ILE A 85 4.25 -0.17 11.89
C ILE A 85 5.35 -0.76 11.01
N LYS A 86 5.71 -2.00 11.28
CA LYS A 86 6.57 -2.86 10.45
C LYS A 86 5.73 -4.05 10.02
N VAL A 87 5.53 -4.19 8.72
CA VAL A 87 4.78 -5.29 8.12
C VAL A 87 5.77 -6.21 7.44
N THR A 88 5.78 -7.48 7.82
CA THR A 88 6.55 -8.52 7.14
C THR A 88 5.57 -9.41 6.37
N PHE A 89 5.74 -9.48 5.06
CA PHE A 89 4.93 -10.33 4.19
C PHE A 89 5.41 -11.77 4.18
N LYS A 90 4.56 -12.68 3.67
CA LYS A 90 4.89 -14.11 3.51
C LYS A 90 6.03 -14.38 2.51
N ASP A 91 6.32 -13.43 1.63
CA ASP A 91 7.47 -13.49 0.71
C ASP A 91 8.73 -12.82 1.29
N ASN A 92 8.73 -12.50 2.58
CA ASN A 92 9.82 -11.85 3.33
C ASN A 92 10.08 -10.38 2.95
N GLU A 93 9.25 -9.77 2.10
CA GLU A 93 9.29 -8.32 1.93
C GLU A 93 8.87 -7.63 3.23
N VAL A 94 9.48 -6.48 3.52
CA VAL A 94 9.17 -5.70 4.72
C VAL A 94 8.86 -4.26 4.35
N ILE A 95 7.73 -3.76 4.86
CA ILE A 95 7.33 -2.36 4.75
C ILE A 95 7.42 -1.70 6.12
N TYR A 96 8.03 -0.51 6.15
CA TYR A 96 8.06 0.37 7.32
C TYR A 96 7.23 1.62 7.05
N GLY A 97 6.42 2.02 8.03
CA GLY A 97 5.55 3.17 7.85
C GLY A 97 4.78 3.57 9.09
N ALA A 98 3.82 4.47 8.90
CA ALA A 98 2.81 4.80 9.88
C ALA A 98 1.48 4.15 9.52
N THR A 99 0.68 3.80 10.52
CA THR A 99 -0.74 3.49 10.33
C THR A 99 -1.59 4.33 11.26
N LEU A 100 -2.76 4.76 10.78
CA LEU A 100 -3.74 5.48 11.59
C LEU A 100 -4.63 4.54 12.41
N GLY A 101 -4.64 3.25 12.08
CA GLY A 101 -5.42 2.26 12.78
C GLY A 101 -5.13 0.86 12.25
N TYR A 102 -4.84 -0.05 13.18
CA TYR A 102 -4.63 -1.46 12.89
C TYR A 102 -5.64 -2.31 13.66
N ASN A 103 -6.29 -3.22 12.96
CA ASN A 103 -7.16 -4.22 13.57
C ASN A 103 -6.98 -5.55 12.85
N LYS A 104 -6.59 -6.58 13.62
CA LYS A 104 -6.33 -7.94 13.13
C LYS A 104 -7.56 -8.62 12.51
N THR A 105 -8.77 -8.18 12.83
CA THR A 105 -10.01 -8.75 12.28
C THR A 105 -10.38 -8.19 10.91
N ARG A 106 -9.75 -7.09 10.48
CA ARG A 106 -10.00 -6.49 9.16
C ARG A 106 -9.27 -7.27 8.07
N LYS A 107 -9.83 -7.20 6.85
CA LYS A 107 -9.25 -7.83 5.64
C LYS A 107 -7.93 -7.19 5.19
N GLY A 108 -7.67 -5.98 5.66
CA GLY A 108 -6.45 -5.25 5.38
C GLY A 108 -6.44 -3.92 6.12
N PHE A 109 -5.37 -3.17 5.93
CA PHE A 109 -5.15 -1.89 6.59
C PHE A 109 -4.23 -1.01 5.73
N PHE A 110 -4.28 0.30 5.98
CA PHE A 110 -3.41 1.25 5.29
C PHE A 110 -2.10 1.46 6.04
N VAL A 111 -1.02 1.54 5.27
CA VAL A 111 0.31 1.97 5.70
C VAL A 111 0.70 3.20 4.88
N LEU A 112 1.12 4.25 5.57
CA LEU A 112 1.76 5.42 5.00
C LEU A 112 3.27 5.18 5.04
N PRO A 113 3.99 5.16 3.91
CA PRO A 113 5.43 4.98 3.91
C PRO A 113 6.12 5.98 4.85
N ALA A 114 7.14 5.52 5.58
CA ALA A 114 7.92 6.37 6.48
C ALA A 114 8.78 7.40 5.74
N ASP A 115 9.00 7.15 4.45
CA ASP A 115 9.93 7.88 3.60
C ASP A 115 9.18 8.97 2.79
N PRO A 116 9.44 10.26 3.02
CA PRO A 116 8.74 11.34 2.33
C PRO A 116 9.08 11.39 0.82
N GLU A 117 10.23 10.87 0.41
CA GLU A 117 10.64 10.79 -0.99
C GLU A 117 10.05 9.57 -1.70
N SER A 118 9.33 8.70 -0.98
CA SER A 118 8.69 7.54 -1.60
C SER A 118 7.71 7.95 -2.70
N ASN A 119 7.70 7.17 -3.77
CA ASN A 119 6.68 7.24 -4.82
C ASN A 119 5.31 6.76 -4.31
N ASN A 120 5.30 5.94 -3.27
CA ASN A 120 4.09 5.45 -2.62
C ASN A 120 3.50 6.56 -1.75
N ILE A 121 2.23 6.90 -2.00
CA ILE A 121 1.44 7.83 -1.20
C ILE A 121 0.86 7.10 0.02
N ARG A 122 0.30 5.92 -0.23
CA ARG A 122 -0.23 5.00 0.78
C ARG A 122 -0.30 3.59 0.20
N ILE A 123 -0.31 2.61 1.08
CA ILE A 123 -0.29 1.20 0.71
C ILE A 123 -1.42 0.53 1.46
N TYR A 124 -2.37 -0.07 0.74
CA TYR A 124 -3.33 -0.97 1.36
C TYR A 124 -2.73 -2.37 1.40
N VAL A 125 -2.47 -2.87 2.60
CA VAL A 125 -1.91 -4.19 2.86
C VAL A 125 -3.05 -5.18 3.07
N VAL A 126 -3.03 -6.29 2.32
CA VAL A 126 -3.99 -7.39 2.49
C VAL A 126 -3.53 -8.29 3.63
N ALA A 127 -4.33 -8.40 4.69
CA ALA A 127 -3.92 -9.04 5.94
C ALA A 127 -3.52 -10.51 5.76
N SER A 128 -4.16 -11.24 4.84
CA SER A 128 -3.86 -12.65 4.55
C SER A 128 -2.54 -12.87 3.81
N ALA A 129 -1.92 -11.82 3.26
CA ALA A 129 -0.57 -11.86 2.69
C ALA A 129 0.54 -11.57 3.72
N VAL A 130 0.15 -11.18 4.93
CA VAL A 130 1.08 -10.79 5.99
C VAL A 130 1.51 -12.02 6.80
N ASN A 131 2.78 -12.05 7.18
CA ASN A 131 3.36 -13.02 8.08
C ASN A 131 3.46 -12.47 9.52
N ASP A 132 3.94 -11.23 9.68
CA ASP A 132 4.07 -10.57 10.98
C ASP A 132 3.77 -9.07 10.91
N VAL A 133 3.24 -8.52 12.01
CA VAL A 133 3.02 -7.08 12.18
C VAL A 133 3.53 -6.65 13.55
N LYS A 134 4.53 -5.77 13.54
CA LYS A 134 5.02 -5.10 14.75
C LYS A 134 4.56 -3.65 14.77
N LEU A 135 4.23 -3.16 15.97
CA LEU A 135 3.68 -1.82 16.19
C LEU A 135 4.51 -1.05 17.23
N GLY A 136 4.50 0.28 17.12
CA GLY A 136 5.17 1.17 18.05
C GLY A 136 6.67 0.89 18.13
N THR A 137 7.19 0.80 19.36
CA THR A 137 8.62 0.52 19.62
C THR A 137 9.07 -0.83 19.07
N GLN A 138 8.17 -1.83 18.98
CA GLN A 138 8.51 -3.12 18.41
C GLN A 138 8.77 -3.04 16.90
N ALA A 139 8.20 -2.05 16.20
CA ALA A 139 8.45 -1.85 14.78
C ALA A 139 9.91 -1.41 14.50
N GLU A 140 10.58 -0.83 15.50
CA GLU A 140 11.96 -0.35 15.41
C GLU A 140 13.00 -1.47 15.60
N THR A 141 12.55 -2.66 15.98
CA THR A 141 13.36 -3.90 16.15
C THR A 141 13.21 -4.86 14.96
#